data_AF-A0A4Z0YVX3-F1
#
_entry.id   AF-A0A4Z0YVX3-F1
#
_cell.length_a   1.000
_cell.length_b   1.000
_cell.length_c   1.000
_cell.angle_alpha   90.00
_cell.angle_beta   90.00
_cell.angle_gamma   90.00
#
_symmetry.space_group_name_H-M   'P 1'
#
loop_
_entity.id
_entity.type
_entity.pdbx_description
1 polymer ?
#
loop_
_entity_poly.entity_id
_entity_poly.type
_entity_poly.pdbx_seq_one_letter_code
_entity_poly.pdbx_strand_id
1 'polypeptide(L)'
;MTKGTSSFGKRHNKTHTLCRRCGRRSLHIQKHTCSSCGYPSAKTRKYNWSEKAKRRKTVGTGRTRYLKDVSRRFKNGFQTGVPKDSHAPF
;
A
#
# COMPACT_ATOMS: atom_id res chain seq x y z
N MET A 1 20.75 -0.06 -37.33
CA MET A 1 19.98 -0.02 -36.05
C MET A 1 20.02 1.40 -35.49
N THR A 2 19.07 2.25 -35.86
CA THR A 2 19.01 3.63 -35.35
C THR A 2 18.35 3.66 -33.97
N LYS A 3 18.81 4.55 -33.08
CA LYS A 3 18.14 4.86 -31.81
C LYS A 3 16.97 5.82 -32.07
N GLY A 4 16.08 5.98 -31.10
CA GLY A 4 14.98 6.94 -31.19
C GLY A 4 13.74 6.38 -31.90
N THR A 5 13.15 7.13 -32.83
CA THR A 5 11.83 6.87 -33.44
C THR A 5 11.68 5.43 -33.97
N SER A 6 12.65 4.93 -34.72
CA SER A 6 12.62 3.57 -35.27
C SER A 6 12.62 2.47 -34.20
N SER A 7 13.15 2.76 -33.01
CA SER A 7 13.14 1.83 -31.87
C SER A 7 11.85 1.89 -31.05
N PHE A 8 11.15 3.03 -31.02
CA PHE A 8 9.93 3.19 -30.22
C PHE A 8 8.75 2.39 -30.78
N GLY A 9 8.65 2.25 -32.11
CA GLY A 9 7.60 1.43 -32.76
C GLY A 9 7.60 -0.03 -32.34
N LYS A 10 8.75 -0.56 -31.91
CA LYS A 10 8.90 -1.96 -31.46
C LYS A 10 8.54 -2.20 -29.99
N ARG A 11 8.15 -1.17 -29.23
CA ARG A 11 7.92 -1.27 -27.76
C ARG A 11 6.49 -1.71 -27.39
N HIS A 12 6.01 -2.81 -27.97
CA HIS A 12 4.65 -3.33 -27.70
C HIS A 12 4.60 -4.27 -26.48
N ASN A 13 5.66 -5.06 -26.24
CA ASN A 13 5.72 -6.01 -25.14
C ASN A 13 5.79 -5.31 -23.77
N LYS A 14 4.99 -5.76 -22.82
CA LYS A 14 4.95 -5.19 -21.46
C LYS A 14 5.84 -5.99 -20.53
N THR A 15 6.74 -5.29 -19.84
CA THR A 15 7.58 -5.89 -18.80
C THR A 15 6.93 -5.86 -17.42
N HIS A 16 6.07 -4.85 -17.16
CA HIS A 16 5.45 -4.61 -15.87
C HIS A 16 3.91 -4.57 -15.94
N THR A 17 3.25 -5.26 -15.00
CA THR A 17 1.80 -5.28 -14.82
C THR A 17 1.40 -4.80 -13.42
N LEU A 18 0.10 -4.73 -13.14
CA LEU A 18 -0.43 -4.34 -11.83
C LEU A 18 -0.07 -5.38 -10.76
N CYS A 19 0.49 -4.90 -9.64
CA CYS A 19 0.80 -5.77 -8.51
C CYS A 19 -0.42 -5.91 -7.58
N ARG A 20 -0.80 -7.15 -7.26
CA ARG A 20 -1.92 -7.47 -6.36
C ARG A 20 -1.81 -6.86 -4.96
N ARG A 21 -0.59 -6.72 -4.41
CA ARG A 21 -0.38 -6.18 -3.05
C ARG A 21 -0.47 -4.66 -2.99
N CYS A 22 0.20 -3.96 -3.91
CA CYS A 22 0.34 -2.50 -3.83
C CYS A 22 -0.43 -1.70 -4.89
N GLY A 23 -1.13 -2.35 -5.82
CA GLY A 23 -1.92 -1.71 -6.87
C GLY A 23 -1.12 -0.96 -7.95
N ARG A 24 0.20 -0.81 -7.79
CA ARG A 24 1.07 -0.13 -8.77
C ARG A 24 1.47 -1.04 -9.92
N ARG A 25 1.57 -0.49 -11.14
CA ARG A 25 2.12 -1.17 -12.33
C ARG A 25 3.64 -1.36 -12.19
N SER A 26 4.02 -2.38 -11.43
CA SER A 26 5.40 -2.61 -10.99
C SER A 26 5.73 -4.09 -10.81
N LEU A 27 4.79 -4.99 -11.12
CA LEU A 27 5.03 -6.43 -11.12
C LEU A 27 5.74 -6.81 -12.41
N HIS A 28 7.00 -7.25 -12.32
CA HIS A 28 7.74 -7.74 -13.47
C HIS A 28 7.19 -9.11 -13.88
N ILE A 29 6.76 -9.26 -15.13
CA ILE A 29 6.08 -10.47 -15.61
C ILE A 29 7.02 -11.68 -15.57
N GLN A 30 8.17 -11.59 -16.24
CA GLN A 30 9.12 -12.71 -16.33
C GLN A 30 9.75 -13.10 -14.99
N LYS A 31 10.12 -12.13 -14.16
CA LYS A 31 10.76 -12.36 -12.87
C LYS A 31 9.76 -12.59 -11.74
N HIS A 32 8.46 -12.51 -12.03
CA HIS A 32 7.36 -12.61 -11.07
C HIS A 32 7.55 -11.81 -9.78
N THR A 33 8.23 -10.66 -9.85
CA THR A 33 8.64 -9.87 -8.68
C THR A 33 8.24 -8.41 -8.82
N CYS A 34 7.71 -7.83 -7.74
CA CYS A 34 7.27 -6.45 -7.72
C CYS A 34 8.40 -5.51 -7.32
N SER A 35 8.81 -4.64 -8.24
CA SER A 35 9.84 -3.62 -7.99
C SER A 35 9.40 -2.56 -6.99
N SER A 36 8.10 -2.41 -6.72
CA SER A 36 7.63 -1.45 -5.71
C SER A 36 7.63 -2.06 -4.31
N CYS A 37 6.88 -3.14 -4.08
CA CYS A 37 6.62 -3.66 -2.74
C CYS A 37 7.32 -5.00 -2.41
N GLY A 38 8.00 -5.62 -3.38
CA GLY A 38 8.71 -6.89 -3.18
C GLY A 38 7.87 -8.16 -3.35
N TYR A 39 6.55 -8.06 -3.57
CA TYR A 39 5.70 -9.23 -3.84
C TYR A 39 6.34 -10.18 -4.86
N PRO A 40 6.48 -11.49 -4.59
CA PRO A 40 5.77 -12.28 -3.56
C PRO A 40 6.39 -12.27 -2.15
N SER A 41 7.55 -11.63 -1.90
CA SER A 41 8.23 -11.67 -0.61
C SER A 41 7.31 -11.32 0.56
N ALA A 42 7.43 -12.01 1.70
CA ALA A 42 6.61 -11.71 2.88
C ALA A 42 6.85 -10.27 3.39
N LYS A 43 8.12 -9.86 3.47
CA LYS A 43 8.49 -8.50 3.87
C LYS A 43 8.25 -7.51 2.73
N THR A 44 7.66 -6.36 3.07
CA THR A 44 7.53 -5.23 2.14
C THR A 44 8.89 -4.60 1.89
N ARG A 45 9.25 -4.46 0.60
CA ARG A 45 10.49 -3.82 0.17
C ARG A 45 10.56 -2.35 0.63
N LYS A 46 11.58 -2.02 1.43
CA LYS A 46 11.89 -0.66 1.91
C LYS A 46 13.40 -0.43 1.86
N TYR A 47 13.81 0.80 1.53
CA TYR A 47 15.23 1.22 1.58
C TYR A 47 15.35 2.56 2.27
N ASN A 48 16.47 2.76 2.97
CA ASN A 48 16.68 3.98 3.75
C ASN A 48 16.99 5.21 2.91
N TRP A 49 17.68 5.03 1.79
CA TRP A 49 18.02 6.09 0.85
C TRP A 49 16.80 6.70 0.11
N SER A 50 15.60 6.11 0.21
CA SER A 50 14.41 6.59 -0.51
C SER A 50 13.31 7.07 0.44
N GLU A 51 13.51 8.23 1.06
CA GLU A 51 12.56 8.83 2.03
C GLU A 51 11.19 9.12 1.41
N LYS A 52 11.16 9.73 0.22
CA LYS A 52 9.90 10.00 -0.50
C LYS A 52 9.13 8.71 -0.79
N ALA A 53 9.81 7.59 -1.04
CA ALA A 53 9.14 6.31 -1.25
C ALA A 53 8.56 5.74 0.04
N LYS A 54 9.26 5.88 1.18
CA LYS A 54 8.74 5.52 2.51
C LYS A 54 7.47 6.30 2.83
N ARG A 55 7.51 7.63 2.69
CA ARG A 55 6.38 8.52 3.01
C ARG A 55 5.11 8.17 2.24
N ARG A 56 5.22 7.83 0.95
CA ARG A 56 4.06 7.45 0.10
C ARG A 56 3.42 6.09 0.42
N LYS A 57 3.98 5.32 1.35
CA LYS A 57 3.51 3.96 1.72
C LYS A 57 3.34 3.77 3.22
N THR A 58 3.65 4.79 4.02
CA THR A 58 3.64 4.67 5.47
C THR A 58 2.21 4.47 5.99
N VAL A 59 2.08 3.94 7.21
CA VAL A 59 0.79 3.84 7.89
C VAL A 59 0.21 5.25 8.03
N GLY A 60 -1.08 5.40 7.74
CA GLY A 60 -1.76 6.71 7.72
C GLY A 60 -2.14 7.20 6.32
N THR A 61 -1.50 6.71 5.25
CA THR A 61 -1.89 7.11 3.87
C THR A 61 -3.13 6.39 3.34
N GLY A 62 -3.56 5.32 4.01
CA GLY A 62 -4.72 4.51 3.62
C GLY A 62 -5.91 4.73 4.56
N ARG A 63 -6.92 3.87 4.45
CA ARG A 63 -8.18 3.99 5.22
C ARG A 63 -8.04 3.81 6.73
N THR A 64 -6.90 3.28 7.21
CA THR A 64 -6.59 3.03 8.64
C THR A 64 -7.79 2.54 9.48
N ARG A 65 -8.62 1.63 8.92
CA ARG A 65 -9.96 1.31 9.43
C ARG A 65 -10.00 0.93 10.91
N TYR A 66 -9.00 0.20 11.38
CA TYR A 66 -8.88 -0.16 12.79
C TYR A 66 -8.21 0.96 13.60
N LEU A 67 -7.00 1.37 13.18
CA LEU A 67 -6.18 2.34 13.91
C LEU A 67 -6.85 3.70 14.11
N LYS A 68 -7.75 4.13 13.20
CA LYS A 68 -8.49 5.39 13.33
C LYS A 68 -9.31 5.44 14.63
N ASP A 69 -9.91 4.31 15.03
CA ASP A 69 -10.78 4.22 16.18
C ASP A 69 -10.00 3.89 17.45
N VAL A 70 -8.82 3.29 17.31
CA VAL A 70 -7.94 2.90 18.43
C VAL A 70 -7.58 4.10 19.30
N SER A 71 -7.22 5.25 18.71
CA SER A 71 -6.87 6.44 19.51
C SER A 71 -8.02 6.94 20.38
N ARG A 72 -9.27 6.85 19.90
CA ARG A 72 -10.46 7.20 20.67
C ARG A 72 -10.75 6.15 21.75
N ARG A 73 -10.67 4.87 21.41
CA ARG A 73 -10.83 3.77 22.37
C ARG A 73 -9.78 3.84 23.48
N PHE A 74 -8.53 4.15 23.14
CA PHE A 74 -7.45 4.33 24.10
C PHE A 74 -7.75 5.44 25.12
N LYS A 75 -8.22 6.61 24.65
CA LYS A 75 -8.67 7.70 25.54
C LYS A 75 -9.81 7.28 26.46
N ASN A 76 -10.66 6.36 26.00
CA ASN A 76 -11.76 5.80 26.76
C ASN A 76 -11.36 4.51 27.53
N GLY A 77 -10.06 4.23 27.70
CA GLY A 77 -9.56 3.07 28.45
C GLY A 77 -9.91 1.71 27.85
N PHE A 78 -10.19 1.65 26.54
CA PHE A 78 -10.73 0.48 25.83
C PHE A 78 -11.99 -0.11 26.49
N GLN A 79 -12.75 0.72 27.20
CA GLN A 79 -14.03 0.29 27.78
C GLN A 79 -14.95 -0.24 26.68
N THR A 80 -15.62 -1.34 27.00
CA THR A 80 -16.60 -2.01 26.15
C THR A 80 -17.96 -1.96 26.83
N GLY A 81 -19.04 -1.93 26.05
CA GLY A 81 -20.40 -1.78 26.57
C GLY A 81 -20.97 -0.36 26.39
N VAL A 82 -22.16 -0.15 26.95
CA VAL A 82 -22.90 1.11 26.87
C VAL A 82 -22.44 2.11 27.96
N PRO A 83 -22.54 3.43 27.73
CA PRO A 83 -22.24 4.44 28.75
C PRO A 83 -23.06 4.19 30.02
N LYS A 84 -22.47 4.47 31.19
CA LYS A 84 -23.04 4.16 32.51
C LYS A 84 -24.44 4.75 32.76
N ASP A 85 -24.82 5.78 32.00
CA ASP A 85 -26.09 6.52 32.14
C ASP A 85 -26.94 6.52 30.85
N SER A 86 -26.73 5.56 29.94
CA SER A 86 -27.53 5.46 28.73
C SER A 86 -28.90 4.84 29.03
N HIS A 87 -29.94 5.67 29.12
CA HIS A 87 -31.33 5.21 29.15
C HIS A 87 -31.64 4.51 27.82
N ALA A 88 -32.22 3.31 27.88
CA ALA A 88 -32.70 2.60 26.71
C ALA A 88 -33.75 3.48 25.99
N PRO A 89 -33.71 3.60 24.65
CA PRO A 89 -34.84 4.16 23.94
C PRO A 89 -36.04 3.24 24.20
N PHE A 90 -37.11 3.82 24.75
CA PHE A 90 -38.43 3.18 24.77
C PHE A 90 -38.82 2.74 23.36
#